data_AF-A0A4Q3AUR0-F1
#
_entry.id   AF-A0A4Q3AUR0-F1
#
_cell.length_a   1.000
_cell.length_b   1.000
_cell.length_c   1.000
_cell.angle_alpha   90.00
_cell.angle_beta   90.00
_cell.angle_gamma   90.00
#
_symmetry.space_group_name_H-M   'P 1'
#
loop_
_entity.id
_entity.type
_entity.pdbx_description
1 polymer ?
#
loop_
_entity_poly.entity_id
_entity_poly.type
_entity_poly.pdbx_seq_one_letter_code
_entity_poly.pdbx_strand_id
1 'polypeptide(L)'
;MNACGLQIDHEQFTTFYNVFVANERCYRTYEPSPLCKKIQVSLYRAAEDGNLIQAMPDDYGWGELLANKINVHDIKANHYSILEKNHSQTIARQLIS
;
A
#
# COMPACT_ATOMS: atom_id res chain seq x y z
N MET A 1 22.18 -18.99 10.97
CA MET A 1 21.86 -17.92 9.99
C MET A 1 21.00 -18.57 8.92
N ASN A 2 19.72 -18.21 8.83
CA ASN A 2 18.82 -18.85 7.87
C ASN A 2 19.14 -18.36 6.45
N ALA A 3 19.39 -19.31 5.56
CA ALA A 3 19.64 -19.11 4.13
C ALA A 3 18.34 -18.74 3.38
N CYS A 4 17.75 -17.59 3.70
CA CYS A 4 16.50 -17.11 3.07
C CYS A 4 16.75 -16.22 1.85
N GLY A 5 17.95 -16.25 1.26
CA GLY A 5 18.22 -15.55 0.01
C GLY A 5 17.65 -16.34 -1.16
N LEU A 6 16.94 -15.67 -2.06
CA LEU A 6 16.60 -16.24 -3.36
C LEU A 6 17.81 -16.07 -4.28
N GLN A 7 18.31 -17.17 -4.84
CA GLN A 7 19.30 -17.08 -5.90
C GLN A 7 18.64 -16.47 -7.13
N ILE A 8 19.18 -15.34 -7.57
CA ILE A 8 18.77 -14.67 -8.80
C ILE A 8 19.96 -14.53 -9.72
N ASP A 9 19.73 -14.64 -11.02
CA ASP A 9 20.76 -14.35 -12.01
C ASP A 9 20.86 -12.85 -12.31
N HIS A 10 21.84 -12.48 -13.13
CA HIS A 10 22.08 -11.09 -13.50
C HIS A 10 20.90 -10.46 -14.26
N GLU A 11 20.21 -11.22 -15.12
CA GLU A 11 19.08 -10.72 -15.91
C GLU A 11 17.88 -10.43 -15.01
N GLN A 12 17.59 -11.33 -14.07
CA GLN A 12 16.55 -11.16 -13.06
C GLN A 12 16.83 -9.95 -12.19
N PHE A 13 18.06 -9.81 -11.67
CA PHE A 13 18.46 -8.63 -10.89
C PHE A 13 18.27 -7.33 -11.69
N THR A 14 18.78 -7.30 -12.93
CA THR A 14 18.67 -6.14 -13.81
C THR A 14 17.21 -5.76 -14.06
N THR A 15 16.36 -6.75 -14.29
CA THR A 15 14.92 -6.56 -14.50
C THR A 15 14.26 -5.94 -13.26
N PHE A 16 14.46 -6.53 -12.07
CA PHE A 16 13.88 -6.01 -10.83
C PHE A 16 14.33 -4.59 -10.53
N TYR A 17 15.62 -4.31 -10.71
CA TYR A 17 16.17 -2.97 -10.50
C TYR A 17 15.57 -1.95 -11.46
N ASN A 18 15.47 -2.28 -12.75
CA ASN A 18 14.88 -1.37 -13.74
C ASN A 18 13.41 -1.08 -13.46
N VAL A 19 12.62 -2.08 -13.04
CA VAL A 19 11.22 -1.88 -12.63
C VAL A 19 11.13 -0.97 -11.42
N PHE A 20 11.98 -1.19 -10.40
CA PHE A 20 12.03 -0.31 -9.23
C PHE A 20 12.32 1.13 -9.61
N VAL A 21 13.36 1.37 -10.42
CA VAL A 21 13.73 2.72 -10.89
C VAL A 21 12.61 3.37 -11.70
N ALA A 22 11.94 2.61 -12.57
CA ALA A 22 10.81 3.11 -13.35
C ALA A 22 9.64 3.52 -12.45
N ASN A 23 9.25 2.67 -11.50
CA ASN A 23 8.18 2.95 -10.55
C ASN A 23 8.50 4.18 -9.69
N GLU A 24 9.74 4.30 -9.22
CA GLU A 24 10.19 5.42 -8.39
C GLU A 24 10.11 6.75 -9.14
N ARG A 25 10.55 6.78 -10.40
CA ARG A 25 10.43 7.96 -11.26
C ARG A 25 8.99 8.37 -11.47
N CYS A 26 8.11 7.41 -11.78
CA CYS A 26 6.69 7.68 -11.94
C CYS A 26 6.06 8.19 -10.65
N TYR A 27 6.37 7.59 -9.51
CA TYR A 27 5.85 8.01 -8.20
C TYR A 27 6.22 9.46 -7.88
N ARG A 28 7.48 9.87 -8.12
CA ARG A 28 7.96 11.22 -7.80
C ARG A 28 7.34 12.33 -8.63
N THR A 29 6.90 12.02 -9.84
CA THR A 29 6.33 13.02 -10.77
C THR A 29 4.81 12.89 -10.89
N TYR A 30 4.19 11.97 -10.15
CA TYR A 30 2.75 11.78 -10.18
C TYR A 30 2.03 12.86 -9.38
N GLU A 31 1.33 13.73 -10.09
CA GLU A 31 0.47 14.76 -9.53
C GLU A 31 -1.00 14.44 -9.86
N PRO A 32 -1.73 13.74 -8.97
CA PRO A 32 -3.12 13.40 -9.23
C PRO A 32 -4.01 14.64 -9.20
N SER A 33 -4.90 14.75 -10.17
CA SER A 33 -6.01 15.70 -10.10
C SER A 33 -7.14 15.13 -9.22
N PRO A 34 -7.90 15.99 -8.49
CA PRO A 34 -9.05 15.53 -7.73
C PRO A 34 -10.09 14.77 -8.57
N LEU A 35 -10.59 13.67 -8.03
CA LEU A 35 -11.62 12.83 -8.61
C LEU A 35 -13.01 13.38 -8.25
N CYS A 36 -13.61 14.10 -9.19
CA CYS A 36 -14.97 14.64 -9.03
C CYS A 36 -16.05 13.55 -8.99
N LYS A 37 -15.76 12.35 -9.50
CA LYS A 37 -16.70 11.23 -9.49
C LYS A 37 -16.78 10.65 -8.09
N LYS A 38 -18.02 10.49 -7.60
CA LYS A 38 -18.29 9.75 -6.37
C LYS A 38 -18.00 8.27 -6.58
N ILE A 39 -16.85 7.83 -6.06
CA ILE A 39 -16.45 6.42 -5.99
C ILE A 39 -16.39 6.00 -4.53
N GLN A 40 -16.61 4.71 -4.28
CA GLN A 40 -16.36 4.12 -2.96
C GLN A 40 -14.91 3.66 -2.92
N VAL A 41 -14.19 4.06 -1.87
CA VAL A 41 -12.80 3.69 -1.65
C VAL A 41 -12.66 3.14 -0.24
N SER A 42 -12.02 1.99 -0.13
CA SER A 42 -11.68 1.37 1.15
C SER A 42 -10.16 1.35 1.29
N LEU A 43 -9.66 1.93 2.38
CA LEU A 43 -8.26 1.94 2.77
C LEU A 43 -8.04 0.94 3.91
N TYR A 44 -7.24 -0.10 3.67
CA TYR A 44 -6.80 -1.04 4.70
C TYR A 44 -5.43 -0.59 5.21
N ARG A 45 -5.40 -0.04 6.42
CA ARG A 45 -4.22 0.58 7.00
C ARG A 45 -3.52 -0.39 7.95
N ALA A 46 -2.20 -0.55 7.79
CA ALA A 46 -1.37 -1.26 8.75
C ALA A 46 -1.23 -0.42 10.02
N ALA A 47 -1.70 -0.92 11.16
CA ALA A 47 -1.79 -0.17 12.41
C ALA A 47 -0.54 -0.32 13.32
N GLU A 48 0.41 -1.19 12.97
CA GLU A 48 1.59 -1.48 13.80
C GLU A 48 2.87 -0.75 13.35
N ASP A 49 2.83 0.08 12.30
CA ASP A 49 3.99 0.85 11.81
C ASP A 49 4.40 2.04 12.72
N GLY A 50 3.87 2.11 13.94
CA GLY A 50 4.32 3.00 15.01
C GLY A 50 4.29 4.48 14.64
N ASN A 51 5.45 5.15 14.77
CA ASN A 51 5.60 6.60 14.62
C ASN A 51 5.31 7.13 13.20
N LEU A 52 5.42 6.29 12.17
CA LEU A 52 5.15 6.68 10.78
C LEU A 52 3.67 7.00 10.56
N ILE A 53 2.77 6.25 11.22
CA ILE A 53 1.32 6.46 11.11
C ILE A 53 0.91 7.75 11.84
N GLN A 54 1.54 8.07 12.97
CA GLN A 54 1.20 9.25 13.77
C GLN A 54 1.50 10.58 13.07
N ALA A 55 2.40 10.58 12.07
CA ALA A 55 2.76 11.77 11.30
C ALA A 55 1.87 11.99 10.06
N MET A 56 1.01 11.03 9.71
CA MET A 56 0.16 11.09 8.51
C MET A 56 -1.31 11.37 8.87
N PRO A 57 -2.08 11.99 7.96
CA PRO A 57 -3.53 12.02 8.09
C PRO A 57 -4.13 10.62 8.21
N ASP A 58 -5.27 10.50 8.90
CA ASP A 58 -5.92 9.20 9.13
C ASP A 58 -6.33 8.47 7.85
N ASP A 59 -6.53 9.23 6.78
CA ASP A 59 -6.88 8.75 5.45
C ASP A 59 -5.69 8.77 4.48
N TYR A 60 -4.45 8.94 4.96
CA TYR A 60 -3.25 9.04 4.13
C TYR A 60 -3.32 10.14 3.03
N GLY A 61 -4.12 11.19 3.24
CA GLY A 61 -4.28 12.29 2.28
C GLY A 61 -5.31 12.03 1.18
N TRP A 62 -6.00 10.89 1.20
CA TRP A 62 -7.03 10.56 0.21
C TRP A 62 -8.20 11.55 0.19
N GLY A 63 -8.50 12.21 1.32
CA GLY A 63 -9.56 13.20 1.43
C GLY A 63 -9.33 14.46 0.59
N GLU A 64 -8.09 14.76 0.19
CA GLU A 64 -7.78 15.88 -0.71
C GLU A 64 -8.10 15.54 -2.18
N LEU A 65 -8.16 14.25 -2.51
CA LEU A 65 -8.32 13.77 -3.88
C LEU A 65 -9.73 13.27 -4.19
N LEU A 66 -10.55 12.95 -3.20
CA LEU A 66 -11.83 12.27 -3.40
C LEU A 66 -13.01 13.15 -3.03
N ALA A 67 -14.07 13.10 -3.85
CA ALA A 67 -15.32 13.82 -3.58
C ALA A 67 -16.10 13.30 -2.34
N ASN A 68 -15.79 12.10 -1.86
CA ASN A 68 -16.43 11.47 -0.70
C ASN A 68 -15.37 11.03 0.31
N LYS A 69 -15.78 10.94 1.59
CA LYS A 69 -14.98 10.26 2.61
C LYS A 69 -14.76 8.79 2.23
N ILE A 70 -13.59 8.28 2.59
CA ILE A 70 -13.22 6.88 2.41
C ILE A 70 -13.59 6.03 3.63
N ASN A 71 -13.69 4.73 3.43
CA ASN A 71 -13.81 3.76 4.51
C ASN A 71 -12.40 3.34 4.95
N VAL A 72 -11.99 3.70 6.16
CA VAL A 72 -10.69 3.31 6.71
C VAL A 72 -10.86 2.09 7.61
N HIS A 73 -10.05 1.07 7.39
CA HIS A 73 -10.02 -0.18 8.14
C HIS A 73 -8.61 -0.41 8.68
N ASP A 74 -8.46 -0.31 10.00
CA ASP A 74 -7.19 -0.60 10.65
C ASP A 74 -6.99 -2.12 10.77
N ILE A 75 -5.87 -2.60 10.25
CA ILE A 75 -5.42 -3.99 10.33
C ILE A 75 -4.25 -4.03 11.31
N LYS A 76 -4.35 -4.90 12.31
CA LYS A 76 -3.29 -5.13 13.28
C LYS A 76 -2.13 -5.90 12.64
N ALA A 77 -1.35 -5.18 11.86
CA ALA A 77 -0.19 -5.63 11.11
C ALA A 77 0.70 -4.42 10.80
N ASN A 78 1.92 -4.68 10.36
CA ASN A 78 2.80 -3.66 9.76
C ASN A 78 2.67 -3.65 8.22
N HIS A 79 3.29 -2.67 7.56
CA HIS A 79 3.21 -2.49 6.11
C HIS A 79 3.58 -3.75 5.32
N TYR A 80 4.53 -4.55 5.82
CA TYR A 80 5.03 -5.76 5.17
C TYR A 80 4.13 -6.98 5.40
N SER A 81 3.54 -7.09 6.59
CA SER A 81 2.78 -8.27 7.03
C SER A 81 1.28 -8.16 6.81
N ILE A 82 0.77 -6.99 6.39
CA ILE A 82 -0.66 -6.75 6.15
C ILE A 82 -1.28 -7.67 5.09
N LEU A 83 -0.48 -8.21 4.17
CA LEU A 83 -0.94 -9.16 3.15
C LEU A 83 -0.60 -10.62 3.46
N GLU A 84 0.03 -10.91 4.60
CA GLU A 84 0.28 -12.29 5.02
C GLU A 84 -1.01 -12.99 5.46
N LYS A 85 -0.99 -14.33 5.43
CA LYS A 85 -2.18 -15.22 5.42
C LYS A 85 -3.39 -14.74 6.24
N ASN A 86 -3.22 -14.52 7.54
CA ASN A 86 -4.36 -14.22 8.42
C ASN A 86 -4.97 -12.83 8.13
N HIS A 87 -4.13 -11.87 7.75
CA HIS A 87 -4.55 -10.50 7.44
C HIS A 87 -5.19 -10.43 6.05
N SER A 88 -4.61 -11.09 5.05
CA SER A 88 -5.19 -11.12 3.70
C SER A 88 -6.54 -11.82 3.64
N GLN A 89 -6.77 -12.87 4.44
CA GLN A 89 -8.10 -13.47 4.58
C GLN A 89 -9.13 -12.51 5.18
N THR A 90 -8.72 -11.70 6.15
CA THR A 90 -9.58 -10.69 6.79
C THR A 90 -9.97 -9.60 5.79
N ILE A 91 -8.98 -9.06 5.07
CA ILE A 91 -9.19 -8.06 4.01
C ILE A 91 -10.10 -8.64 2.91
N ALA A 92 -9.83 -9.87 2.45
CA ALA A 92 -10.62 -10.50 1.39
C ALA A 92 -12.10 -10.64 1.75
N ARG A 93 -12.42 -10.98 3.01
CA ARG A 93 -13.82 -11.06 3.47
C ARG A 93 -14.53 -9.71 3.45
N GLN A 94 -13.81 -8.62 3.69
CA GLN A 94 -14.33 -7.26 3.67
C GLN A 94 -14.52 -6.71 2.25
N LEU A 95 -13.82 -7.26 1.25
CA LEU A 95 -13.96 -6.87 -0.15
C LEU A 95 -15.20 -7.46 -0.84
N ILE A 96 -15.68 -8.61 -0.36
CA ILE A 96 -16.80 -9.36 -0.95
C ILE A 96 -18.13 -9.17 -0.19
N SER A 97 -18.11 -8.44 0.92
CA SER A 97 -19.29 -8.10 1.74
C SER A 97 -19.94 -6.82 1.24
#